data_AF-A0A510PJ40-F1
#
_entry.id   AF-A0A510PJ40-F1
#
_cell.length_a   1.000
_cell.length_b   1.000
_cell.length_c   1.000
_cell.angle_alpha   90.00
_cell.angle_beta   90.00
_cell.angle_gamma   90.00
#
_symmetry.space_group_name_H-M   'P 1'
#
loop_
_entity.id
_entity.type
_entity.pdbx_description
1 polymer ?
#
loop_
_entity_poly.entity_id
_entity_poly.type
_entity_poly.pdbx_seq_one_letter_code
_entity_poly.pdbx_strand_id
1 'polypeptide(L)' 'MIEEIRQKVRQNQLEFSQHAVNQSILRQISVQELREAMEQSEIIEDYPADKYGASCLLLGFTLIRAC' A
#
# COMPACT_ATOMS: atom_id res chain seq x y z
N MET A 1 6.20 13.67 0.15
CA MET A 1 5.44 12.60 -0.54
C MET A 1 5.54 11.24 0.15
N ILE A 2 6.59 10.42 -0.02
CA ILE A 2 6.61 9.05 0.56
C ILE A 2 6.51 9.05 2.09
N GLU A 3 7.15 10.00 2.78
CA GLU A 3 7.06 10.06 4.24
C GLU A 3 5.65 10.42 4.71
N GLU A 4 4.89 11.21 3.96
CA GLU A 4 3.48 11.51 4.28
C GLU A 4 2.60 10.27 4.12
N ILE A 5 2.85 9.46 3.09
CA ILE A 5 2.17 8.17 2.90
C ILE A 5 2.46 7.25 4.09
N ARG A 6 3.74 7.08 4.45
CA ARG A 6 4.16 6.27 5.60
C ARG A 6 3.56 6.79 6.91
N GLN A 7 3.48 8.11 7.11
CA GLN A 7 2.82 8.70 8.27
C GLN A 7 1.32 8.39 8.31
N LYS A 8 0.60 8.51 7.20
CA LYS A 8 -0.83 8.14 7.11
C LYS A 8 -1.06 6.66 7.44
N VAL A 9 -0.19 5.78 6.92
CA VAL A 9 -0.22 4.35 7.25
C VAL A 9 -0.08 4.17 8.77
N ARG A 10 0.96 4.72 9.40
CA ARG A 10 1.18 4.64 10.86
C ARG A 10 0.01 5.18 11.69
N GLN A 11 -0.72 6.17 11.17
CA GLN A 11 -1.87 6.79 11.82
C GLN A 11 -3.21 6.09 11.53
N ASN A 12 -3.18 4.93 10.88
CA ASN A 12 -4.37 4.21 10.42
C ASN A 12 -5.28 4.96 9.44
N GLN A 13 -4.74 5.92 8.68
CA GLN A 13 -5.48 6.69 7.67
C GLN A 13 -5.38 6.03 6.30
N LEU A 14 -5.99 4.85 6.16
CA LEU A 14 -6.06 4.09 4.91
C LEU A 14 -7.51 3.71 4.61
N GLU A 15 -7.90 3.83 3.36
CA GLU A 15 -9.18 3.35 2.84
C GLU A 15 -8.93 2.37 1.70
N PHE A 16 -9.71 1.29 1.67
CA PHE A 16 -9.65 0.29 0.61
C PHE A 16 -10.96 0.29 -0.16
N SER A 17 -10.87 0.28 -1.49
CA SER A 17 -12.04 0.02 -2.33
C SER A 17 -12.51 -1.43 -2.18
N GLN A 18 -13.78 -1.70 -2.50
CA GLN A 18 -14.30 -3.08 -2.52
C GLN A 18 -13.47 -4.00 -3.44
N HIS A 19 -12.98 -3.48 -4.56
CA HIS A 19 -12.11 -4.23 -5.46
C HIS A 19 -10.78 -4.60 -4.78
N ALA A 20 -10.13 -3.65 -4.10
CA ALA A 20 -8.89 -3.90 -3.39
C ALA A 20 -9.05 -4.96 -2.29
N VAL A 21 -10.14 -4.92 -1.53
CA VAL A 21 -10.47 -5.94 -0.50
C VAL A 21 -10.68 -7.32 -1.14
N ASN A 22 -11.45 -7.42 -2.22
CA ASN A 22 -11.66 -8.69 -2.92
C ASN A 22 -10.35 -9.27 -3.45
N GLN A 23 -9.50 -8.40 -4.02
CA GLN A 23 -8.20 -8.77 -4.55
C GLN A 23 -7.22 -9.22 -3.46
N SER A 24 -7.27 -8.65 -2.25
CA SER A 24 -6.41 -9.08 -1.14
C SER A 24 -6.83 -10.46 -0.61
N ILE A 25 -8.14 -10.71 -0.48
CA ILE A 25 -8.68 -12.03 -0.08
C ILE A 25 -8.25 -13.12 -1.06
N LEU A 26 -8.42 -12.90 -2.37
CA LEU A 26 -8.06 -13.87 -3.40
C LEU A 26 -6.56 -14.19 -3.43
N ARG A 27 -5.71 -13.21 -3.11
CA ARG A 27 -4.25 -13.38 -3.02
C ARG A 27 -3.75 -13.81 -1.65
N GLN A 28 -4.65 -13.99 -0.68
CA GLN A 28 -4.30 -14.30 0.72
C GLN A 28 -3.39 -13.24 1.35
N ILE A 29 -3.57 -11.98 0.98
CA ILE A 29 -2.84 -10.84 1.52
C ILE A 29 -3.68 -10.19 2.62
N SER A 30 -3.16 -10.21 3.84
CA SER A 30 -3.77 -9.56 4.98
C SER A 30 -3.58 -8.03 4.95
N VAL A 31 -4.47 -7.31 5.65
CA VAL A 31 -4.30 -5.85 5.86
C VAL A 31 -2.99 -5.55 6.60
N GLN A 32 -2.55 -6.45 7.48
CA GLN A 32 -1.28 -6.30 8.20
C GLN A 32 -0.09 -6.36 7.25
N GLU A 33 -0.07 -7.30 6.31
CA GLU A 33 0.98 -7.38 5.28
C GLU A 33 1.01 -6.13 4.40
N LEU A 34 -0.15 -5.60 4.00
CA LEU A 34 -0.21 -4.34 3.26
C LEU A 34 0.40 -3.19 4.07
N ARG A 35 0.07 -3.10 5.36
CA ARG A 35 0.64 -2.08 6.26
C ARG A 35 2.15 -2.19 6.38
N GLU A 36 2.65 -3.39 6.64
CA GLU A 36 4.10 -3.65 6.76
C GLU A 36 4.85 -3.25 5.50
N ALA A 37 4.35 -3.69 4.33
CA ALA A 37 4.94 -3.32 3.06
C ALA A 37 4.93 -1.79 2.87
N MET A 38 3.83 -1.11 3.17
CA MET A 38 3.72 0.34 2.99
C MET A 38 4.58 1.14 3.97
N GLU A 39 4.75 0.71 5.21
CA GLU A 39 5.53 1.44 6.24
C GLU A 39 7.00 1.62 5.88
N GLN A 40 7.59 0.65 5.17
CA GLN A 40 8.98 0.66 4.71
C GLN A 40 9.09 0.79 3.18
N SER A 41 8.03 1.23 2.50
CA SER A 41 7.96 1.27 1.03
C SER A 41 8.72 2.42 0.39
N GLU A 42 9.16 2.24 -0.85
CA GLU A 42 9.65 3.30 -1.73
C GLU A 42 8.66 3.56 -2.89
N ILE A 43 8.65 4.79 -3.40
CA ILE A 43 7.90 5.11 -4.62
C ILE A 43 8.80 4.75 -5.80
N ILE A 44 8.35 3.81 -6.63
CA ILE A 44 9.08 3.41 -7.85
C ILE A 44 8.51 4.07 -9.11
N GLU A 45 7.26 4.54 -9.06
CA GLU A 45 6.63 5.30 -10.14
C GLU A 45 5.69 6.37 -9.55
N ASP A 46 5.68 7.58 -10.13
CA ASP A 46 4.87 8.72 -9.72
C ASP A 46 4.04 9.26 -10.89
N TYR A 47 2.72 9.31 -10.72
CA TYR A 47 1.75 9.68 -11.75
C TYR A 47 0.83 10.81 -11.26
N PRO A 48 1.34 12.06 -11.17
CA PRO A 48 0.59 13.19 -10.63
C PRO A 48 -0.61 13.62 -11.50
N ALA A 49 -0.63 13.22 -12.77
CA ALA A 49 -1.65 13.59 -13.77
C ALA A 49 -2.43 12.38 -14.33
N ASP A 50 -2.48 11.27 -13.59
CA ASP A 50 -3.20 10.07 -14.03
C ASP A 50 -4.71 10.35 -14.21
N LYS A 51 -5.36 9.55 -15.07
CA LYS A 51 -6.73 9.75 -15.57
C LYS A 51 -7.77 9.90 -14.44
N TYR A 52 -7.52 9.28 -13.30
CA TYR A 52 -8.45 9.26 -12.15
C TYR A 52 -7.95 10.08 -10.95
N GLY A 53 -6.94 10.93 -11.14
CA GLY A 53 -6.28 11.71 -10.09
C GLY A 53 -4.87 11.21 -9.78
N ALA A 54 -4.11 11.99 -9.01
CA ALA A 54 -2.72 11.66 -8.68
C ALA A 54 -2.58 10.27 -8.06
N SER A 55 -1.71 9.44 -8.62
CA SER A 55 -1.43 8.08 -8.17
C SER A 55 0.08 7.82 -8.14
N CYS A 56 0.50 6.78 -7.44
CA CYS A 56 1.90 6.34 -7.40
C CYS A 56 1.98 4.82 -7.17
N LEU A 57 3.08 4.20 -7.59
CA LEU A 57 3.38 2.79 -7.34
C LEU A 57 4.39 2.68 -6.20
N LEU A 58 4.00 1.92 -5.16
CA LEU A 58 4.82 1.64 -3.99
C LEU A 58 5.42 0.24 -4.08
N LEU A 59 6.72 0.13 -3.82
CA LEU A 59 7.40 -1.15 -3.58
C LEU A 59 7.73 -1.28 -2.09
N GLY A 60 7.31 -2.38 -1.47
CA GLY A 60 7.56 -2.67 -0.07
C GLY A 60 7.59 -4.17 0.20
N PHE A 61 8.19 -4.56 1.30
CA PHE A 61 8.40 -5.96 1.67
C PHE A 61 7.80 -6.25 3.04
N THR A 62 7.23 -7.43 3.21
CA THR A 62 6.75 -7.91 4.51
C THR A 62 7.82 -8.77 5.16
N LEU A 63 7.80 -8.84 6.50
CA LEU A 63 8.77 -9.63 7.25
C LEU A 63 8.37 -11.10 7.41
N ILE A 64 7.28 -11.53 6.76
CA ILE A 64 6.81 -12.92 6.83
C ILE A 64 7.87 -13.83 6.20
N ARG A 65 8.68 -14.44 7.07
CA ARG A 65 9.33 -15.71 6.78
C ARG A 65 8.21 -16.74 6.69
N ALA A 66 8.10 -17.41 5.54
CA ALA A 66 7.35 -18.66 5.47
C ALA A 66 7.85 -19.57 6.59
N CYS A 67 6.98 -19.92 7.53
CA CYS A 67 7.20 -21.06 8.41
C CYS A 67 7.16 -22.35 7.58
#